data_AF-A0A3D3ESR0-F1
#
_entry.id   AF-A0A3D3ESR0-F1
#
_cell.length_a   1.000
_cell.length_b   1.000
_cell.length_c   1.000
_cell.angle_alpha   90.00
_cell.angle_beta   90.00
_cell.angle_gamma   90.00
#
_symmetry.space_group_name_H-M   'P 1'
#
loop_
_entity.id
_entity.type
_entity.pdbx_description
1 polymer ?
#
loop_
_entity_poly.entity_id
_entity_poly.type
_entity_poly.pdbx_seq_one_letter_code
_entity_poly.pdbx_strand_id
1 'polypeptide(L)'
;MEEKKELSARDIIKNSAIIDRPRDFTSPEALYSKLIQTVRSYHPSTDISMIEKAYHLACNAHKDQFRKSGEPYIIHPLCVAIILAELELDKESIVAGILHDVVEDTDYTNEEISEMFSPEIALLVDGVTKLTKLNYKMDKVELQAENLRKMFLAMAKDIRVILIKLADRLHNMRTLKYKEPEKQKETARETMDIYAPIAQRLGISKIKIELDDLSLKYLEPEVYKDLAEKIATKKSERQAYIDEIVDEVKEHILEAGIPAKVDGRIKHFFSIYKKMVNQNKTL
;
A
#
# COMPACT_ATOMS: atom_id res chain seq x y z
N MET A 1 37.09 -11.70 -14.82
CA MET A 1 36.24 -12.52 -13.93
C MET A 1 35.12 -11.60 -13.48
N GLU A 2 34.10 -11.45 -14.33
CA GLU A 2 33.01 -10.50 -14.13
C GLU A 2 32.00 -11.10 -13.16
N GLU A 3 31.80 -10.43 -12.02
CA GLU A 3 30.66 -10.66 -11.14
C GLU A 3 29.37 -10.43 -11.93
N LYS A 4 28.64 -11.51 -12.18
CA LYS A 4 27.24 -11.43 -12.57
C LYS A 4 26.49 -10.68 -11.47
N LYS A 5 26.14 -9.41 -11.74
CA LYS A 5 25.08 -8.71 -11.01
C LYS A 5 23.84 -9.58 -11.06
N GLU A 6 23.50 -10.22 -9.95
CA GLU A 6 22.15 -10.72 -9.71
C GLU A 6 21.19 -9.54 -9.84
N LEU A 7 20.54 -9.41 -11.00
CA LEU A 7 19.36 -8.57 -11.12
C LEU A 7 18.32 -9.16 -10.16
N SER A 8 18.14 -8.52 -9.02
CA SER A 8 17.06 -8.84 -8.09
C SER A 8 15.74 -8.81 -8.86
N ALA A 9 14.86 -9.79 -8.62
CA ALA A 9 13.49 -9.85 -9.18
C ALA A 9 12.67 -8.55 -9.02
N ARG A 10 13.18 -7.61 -8.21
CA ARG A 10 12.66 -6.27 -7.91
C ARG A 10 12.84 -5.25 -9.04
N ASP A 11 13.92 -5.32 -9.83
CA ASP A 11 14.19 -4.30 -10.87
C ASP A 11 13.34 -4.49 -12.14
N ILE A 12 12.55 -5.57 -12.18
CA ILE A 12 11.88 -6.05 -13.39
C ILE A 12 10.44 -5.51 -13.50
N ILE A 13 9.87 -4.82 -12.50
CA ILE A 13 8.47 -4.38 -12.50
C ILE A 13 8.34 -2.85 -12.39
N LYS A 14 8.66 -2.12 -13.47
CA LYS A 14 8.08 -0.78 -13.69
C LYS A 14 6.71 -0.94 -14.36
N ASN A 15 5.68 -1.22 -13.55
CA ASN A 15 4.28 -1.17 -13.97
C ASN A 15 3.63 0.11 -13.43
N SER A 16 2.83 0.79 -14.25
CA SER A 16 1.97 1.93 -13.86
C SER A 16 0.90 1.58 -12.82
N ALA A 17 0.75 0.30 -12.48
CA ALA A 17 -0.26 -0.24 -11.58
C ALA A 17 0.24 -0.57 -10.16
N ILE A 18 1.54 -0.41 -9.89
CA ILE A 18 2.13 -0.68 -8.56
C ILE A 18 2.52 0.66 -7.93
N ILE A 19 2.11 0.85 -6.68
CA ILE A 19 2.51 1.99 -5.85
C ILE A 19 4.02 1.86 -5.61
N ASP A 20 4.79 2.89 -5.92
CA ASP A 20 6.24 2.88 -5.80
C ASP A 20 6.64 2.44 -4.38
N ARG A 21 7.56 1.49 -4.32
CA ARG A 21 7.94 0.81 -3.10
C ARG A 21 9.38 1.18 -2.77
N PRO A 22 9.61 1.98 -1.72
CA PRO A 22 10.96 2.19 -1.21
C PRO A 22 11.65 0.87 -0.87
N ARG A 23 12.97 0.82 -1.07
CA ARG A 23 13.76 -0.36 -0.70
C ARG A 23 13.78 -0.51 0.83
N ASP A 24 13.81 -1.76 1.29
CA ASP A 24 14.04 -2.03 2.71
C ASP A 24 15.37 -1.34 3.13
N PHE A 25 15.43 -0.78 4.34
CA PHE A 25 16.55 -0.02 4.91
C PHE A 25 16.88 1.31 4.20
N THR A 26 15.92 1.92 3.51
CA THR A 26 16.07 3.31 3.03
C THR A 26 16.11 4.26 4.23
N SER A 27 17.00 5.26 4.22
CA SER A 27 17.12 6.20 5.34
C SER A 27 15.86 7.06 5.50
N PRO A 28 15.51 7.48 6.74
CA PRO A 28 14.36 8.34 6.99
C PRO A 28 14.39 9.65 6.17
N GLU A 29 15.57 10.24 5.97
CA GLU A 29 15.75 11.50 5.24
C GLU A 29 15.46 11.32 3.75
N ALA A 30 15.88 10.19 3.17
CA ALA A 30 15.59 9.85 1.79
C ALA A 30 14.09 9.57 1.57
N LEU A 31 13.44 8.89 2.52
CA LEU A 31 11.99 8.66 2.50
C LEU A 31 11.22 9.98 2.63
N TYR A 32 11.62 10.85 3.54
CA TYR A 32 11.01 12.18 3.70
C TYR A 32 11.18 13.02 2.43
N SER A 33 12.38 13.05 1.84
CA SER A 33 12.63 13.75 0.57
C SER A 33 11.74 13.22 -0.56
N LYS A 34 11.59 11.90 -0.65
CA LYS A 34 10.68 11.24 -1.61
C LYS A 34 9.23 11.65 -1.37
N LEU A 35 8.76 11.64 -0.11
CA LEU A 35 7.41 12.06 0.24
C LEU A 35 7.13 13.49 -0.25
N ILE A 36 8.03 14.44 0.04
CA ILE A 36 7.89 15.83 -0.39
C ILE A 36 7.90 15.95 -1.92
N GLN A 37 8.74 15.19 -2.61
CA GLN A 37 8.76 15.16 -4.07
C GLN A 37 7.43 14.67 -4.65
N THR A 38 6.87 13.59 -4.10
CA THR A 38 5.57 13.05 -4.52
C THR A 38 4.44 14.04 -4.25
N VAL A 39 4.40 14.66 -3.06
CA VAL A 39 3.37 15.68 -2.75
C VAL A 39 3.44 16.85 -3.73
N ARG A 40 4.65 17.34 -4.04
CA ARG A 40 4.84 18.45 -4.97
C ARG A 40 4.51 18.09 -6.42
N SER A 41 4.49 16.82 -6.82
CA SER A 41 4.18 16.46 -8.20
C SER A 41 2.70 16.66 -8.54
N TYR A 42 1.80 16.46 -7.57
CA TYR A 42 0.36 16.70 -7.77
C TYR A 42 -0.15 17.99 -7.10
N HIS A 43 0.59 18.54 -6.14
CA HIS A 43 0.27 19.83 -5.52
C HIS A 43 1.50 20.75 -5.38
N PRO A 44 2.00 21.35 -6.49
CA PRO A 44 3.27 22.09 -6.49
C PRO A 44 3.36 23.27 -5.52
N SER A 45 2.23 23.90 -5.21
CA SER A 45 2.11 25.06 -4.31
C SER A 45 1.75 24.70 -2.86
N THR A 46 1.75 23.40 -2.49
CA THR A 46 1.40 23.00 -1.12
C THR A 46 2.46 23.52 -0.14
N ASP A 47 1.99 24.12 0.96
CA ASP A 47 2.82 24.38 2.11
C ASP A 47 3.17 23.07 2.82
N ILE A 48 4.47 22.73 2.82
CA ILE A 48 5.00 21.50 3.40
C ILE A 48 5.32 21.64 4.90
N SER A 49 5.20 22.84 5.48
CA SER A 49 5.57 23.13 6.87
C SER A 49 4.86 22.21 7.88
N MET A 50 3.58 21.89 7.62
CA MET A 50 2.80 21.00 8.46
C MET A 50 3.28 19.54 8.37
N ILE A 51 3.67 19.09 7.17
CA ILE A 51 4.23 17.75 6.93
C ILE A 51 5.61 17.63 7.59
N GLU A 52 6.44 18.67 7.49
CA GLU A 52 7.74 18.76 8.16
C GLU A 52 7.60 18.72 9.69
N LYS A 53 6.67 19.51 10.25
CA LYS A 53 6.36 19.49 11.68
C LYS A 53 5.92 18.09 12.15
N ALA A 54 5.05 17.42 11.37
CA ALA A 54 4.60 16.06 11.67
C ALA A 54 5.75 15.05 11.61
N TYR A 55 6.62 15.16 10.62
CA TYR A 55 7.82 14.33 10.49
C TYR A 55 8.74 14.46 11.71
N HIS A 56 9.06 15.68 12.14
CA HIS A 56 9.90 15.89 13.32
C HIS A 56 9.26 15.38 14.60
N LEU A 57 7.95 15.57 14.77
CA LEU A 57 7.20 15.05 15.91
C LEU A 57 7.28 13.52 15.95
N ALA A 58 6.98 12.85 14.84
CA ALA A 58 7.02 11.39 14.76
C ALA A 58 8.44 10.82 14.92
N CYS A 59 9.46 11.47 14.35
CA CYS A 59 10.87 11.13 14.59
C CYS A 59 11.21 11.14 16.07
N ASN A 60 10.80 12.20 16.78
CA ASN A 60 11.10 12.36 18.19
C ASN A 60 10.31 11.37 19.05
N ALA A 61 9.02 11.17 18.74
CA ALA A 61 8.13 10.26 19.45
C ALA A 61 8.63 8.80 19.38
N HIS A 62 9.15 8.39 18.22
CA HIS A 62 9.61 7.02 17.97
C HIS A 62 11.14 6.86 17.97
N LYS A 63 11.90 7.81 18.52
CA LYS A 63 13.38 7.87 18.42
C LYS A 63 14.09 6.61 18.94
N ASP A 64 13.55 5.98 19.97
CA ASP A 64 14.11 4.80 20.63
C ASP A 64 13.38 3.51 20.22
N GLN A 65 12.45 3.60 19.25
CA GLN A 65 11.63 2.49 18.80
C GLN A 65 12.17 1.90 17.49
N PHE A 66 12.17 0.57 17.42
CA PHE A 66 12.62 -0.18 16.25
C PHE A 66 11.55 -1.16 15.79
N ARG A 67 11.44 -1.34 14.47
CA ARG A 67 10.61 -2.40 13.87
C ARG A 67 11.25 -3.76 14.14
N LYS A 68 10.47 -4.83 13.95
CA LYS A 68 10.97 -6.22 13.98
C LYS A 68 12.07 -6.51 12.96
N SER A 69 12.16 -5.71 11.90
CA SER A 69 13.25 -5.76 10.92
C SER A 69 14.58 -5.20 11.44
N GLY A 70 14.58 -4.48 12.56
CA GLY A 70 15.72 -3.70 13.07
C GLY A 70 15.77 -2.26 12.54
N GLU A 71 14.85 -1.87 11.66
CA GLU A 71 14.76 -0.51 11.12
C GLU A 71 14.18 0.49 12.14
N PRO A 72 14.62 1.76 12.14
CA PRO A 72 13.96 2.83 12.90
C PRO A 72 12.45 2.89 12.63
N TYR A 73 11.65 3.01 13.69
CA TYR A 73 10.18 2.91 13.55
C TYR A 73 9.56 3.95 12.62
N ILE A 74 10.14 5.16 12.57
CA ILE A 74 9.71 6.27 11.70
C ILE A 74 9.62 5.89 10.20
N ILE A 75 10.35 4.88 9.76
CA ILE A 75 10.26 4.37 8.38
C ILE A 75 8.83 3.90 8.06
N HIS A 76 8.12 3.33 9.02
CA HIS A 76 6.74 2.87 8.80
C HIS A 76 5.78 4.03 8.52
N PRO A 77 5.63 5.04 9.40
CA PRO A 77 4.77 6.20 9.11
C PRO A 77 5.15 6.95 7.84
N LEU A 78 6.44 7.08 7.51
CA LEU A 78 6.87 7.69 6.25
C LEU A 78 6.43 6.89 5.02
N CYS A 79 6.57 5.56 5.05
CA CYS A 79 6.08 4.72 3.96
C CYS A 79 4.55 4.78 3.81
N VAL A 80 3.80 4.86 4.92
CA VAL A 80 2.35 5.07 4.89
C VAL A 80 2.00 6.40 4.24
N ALA A 81 2.68 7.48 4.64
CA ALA A 81 2.51 8.81 4.05
C ALA A 81 2.84 8.83 2.55
N ILE A 82 3.88 8.14 2.10
CA ILE A 82 4.23 8.01 0.67
C ILE A 82 3.11 7.30 -0.10
N ILE A 83 2.57 6.22 0.44
CA ILE A 83 1.43 5.51 -0.18
C ILE A 83 0.23 6.45 -0.33
N LEU A 84 -0.07 7.26 0.69
CA LEU A 84 -1.16 8.24 0.62
C LEU A 84 -0.88 9.36 -0.40
N ALA A 85 0.37 9.82 -0.50
CA ALA A 85 0.76 10.82 -1.49
C ALA A 85 0.69 10.28 -2.93
N GLU A 86 0.99 9.00 -3.15
CA GLU A 86 0.83 8.36 -4.48
C GLU A 86 -0.63 8.13 -4.89
N LEU A 87 -1.54 8.18 -3.92
CA LEU A 87 -2.98 8.23 -4.14
C LEU A 87 -3.48 9.67 -4.27
N GLU A 88 -2.57 10.65 -4.25
CA GLU A 88 -2.82 12.09 -4.41
C GLU A 88 -3.76 12.67 -3.33
N LEU A 89 -3.66 12.19 -2.10
CA LEU A 89 -4.45 12.71 -0.97
C LEU A 89 -3.99 14.10 -0.51
N ASP A 90 -4.89 14.78 0.20
CA ASP A 90 -4.70 16.07 0.85
C ASP A 90 -3.65 16.02 1.97
N LYS A 91 -3.06 17.18 2.28
CA LYS A 91 -1.97 17.30 3.26
C LYS A 91 -2.39 16.82 4.66
N GLU A 92 -3.64 17.03 5.07
CA GLU A 92 -4.18 16.58 6.34
C GLU A 92 -4.14 15.05 6.45
N SER A 93 -4.50 14.33 5.36
CA SER A 93 -4.35 12.87 5.30
C SER A 93 -2.90 12.42 5.39
N ILE A 94 -1.98 13.12 4.70
CA ILE A 94 -0.55 12.80 4.75
C ILE A 94 -0.02 12.96 6.18
N VAL A 95 -0.36 14.08 6.84
CA VAL A 95 0.01 14.36 8.22
C VAL A 95 -0.57 13.31 9.17
N ALA A 96 -1.87 13.00 9.04
CA ALA A 96 -2.50 11.95 9.83
C ALA A 96 -1.83 10.58 9.61
N GLY A 97 -1.40 10.27 8.37
CA GLY A 97 -0.61 9.07 8.07
C GLY A 97 0.76 9.04 8.75
N ILE A 98 1.44 10.17 8.90
CA ILE A 98 2.70 10.26 9.66
C ILE A 98 2.45 10.07 11.16
N LEU A 99 1.32 10.54 11.67
CA LEU A 99 1.01 10.58 13.10
C LEU A 99 0.16 9.40 13.61
N HIS A 100 -0.30 8.50 12.73
CA HIS A 100 -1.31 7.50 13.09
C HIS A 100 -0.90 6.56 14.23
N ASP A 101 0.38 6.20 14.31
CA ASP A 101 0.95 5.36 15.37
C ASP A 101 1.53 6.18 16.54
N VAL A 102 1.62 7.51 16.41
CA VAL A 102 2.17 8.37 17.49
C VAL A 102 1.25 8.34 18.70
N VAL A 103 -0.06 8.49 18.51
CA VAL A 103 -1.05 8.44 19.62
C VAL A 103 -1.25 7.00 20.13
N GLU A 104 -0.96 5.99 19.31
CA GLU A 104 -1.14 4.59 19.71
C GLU A 104 0.05 4.05 20.53
N ASP A 105 1.28 4.39 20.14
CA ASP A 105 2.51 3.76 20.65
C ASP A 105 3.38 4.69 21.53
N THR A 106 2.94 5.93 21.78
CA THR A 106 3.72 6.91 22.56
C THR A 106 2.82 7.70 23.53
N ASP A 107 3.42 8.58 24.33
CA ASP A 107 2.71 9.34 25.39
C ASP A 107 1.87 10.52 24.86
N TYR A 108 1.93 10.80 23.56
CA TYR A 108 1.14 11.89 22.96
C TYR A 108 -0.36 11.58 22.96
N THR A 109 -1.15 12.57 23.35
CA THR A 109 -2.61 12.51 23.41
C THR A 109 -3.27 13.10 22.16
N ASN A 110 -4.52 12.72 21.92
CA ASN A 110 -5.27 13.25 20.78
C ASN A 110 -5.56 14.75 20.92
N GLU A 111 -5.73 15.22 22.16
CA GLU A 111 -5.87 16.63 22.51
C GLU A 111 -4.61 17.42 22.10
N GLU A 112 -3.41 16.92 22.40
CA GLU A 112 -2.15 17.54 21.98
C GLU A 112 -2.01 17.56 20.45
N ILE A 113 -2.41 16.49 19.74
CA ILE A 113 -2.43 16.50 18.26
C ILE A 113 -3.38 17.58 17.73
N SER A 114 -4.55 17.74 18.34
CA SER A 114 -5.54 18.76 17.96
C SER A 114 -4.99 20.18 18.14
N GLU A 115 -4.27 20.43 19.24
CA GLU A 115 -3.66 21.73 19.53
C GLU A 115 -2.45 22.02 18.64
N MET A 116 -1.62 21.02 18.36
CA MET A 116 -0.41 21.19 17.56
C MET A 116 -0.69 21.31 16.06
N PHE A 117 -1.73 20.67 15.53
CA PHE A 117 -1.99 20.62 14.10
C PHE A 117 -3.38 21.16 13.74
N SER A 118 -4.42 20.36 13.99
CA SER A 118 -5.81 20.76 13.82
C SER A 118 -6.75 19.72 14.43
N PRO A 119 -7.99 20.11 14.80
CA PRO A 119 -9.03 19.16 15.22
C PRO A 119 -9.37 18.11 14.16
N GLU A 120 -9.20 18.46 12.88
CA GLU A 120 -9.42 17.55 11.75
C GLU A 120 -8.38 16.42 11.71
N ILE A 121 -7.09 16.75 11.86
CA ILE A 121 -6.01 15.75 11.90
C ILE A 121 -6.17 14.84 13.13
N ALA A 122 -6.52 15.40 14.28
CA ALA A 122 -6.82 14.65 15.50
C ALA A 122 -7.97 13.64 15.29
N LEU A 123 -9.05 14.07 14.62
CA LEU A 123 -10.16 13.18 14.28
C LEU A 123 -9.73 12.03 13.36
N LEU A 124 -8.86 12.31 12.36
CA LEU A 124 -8.34 11.28 11.46
C LEU A 124 -7.49 10.26 12.21
N VAL A 125 -6.53 10.72 13.03
CA VAL A 125 -5.63 9.86 13.82
C VAL A 125 -6.43 9.00 14.79
N ASP A 126 -7.34 9.58 15.57
CA ASP A 126 -8.22 8.85 16.49
C ASP A 126 -9.11 7.83 15.78
N GLY A 127 -9.63 8.19 14.60
CA GLY A 127 -10.39 7.27 13.74
C GLY A 127 -9.58 6.03 13.37
N VAL A 128 -8.31 6.21 13.00
CA VAL A 128 -7.41 5.11 12.63
C VAL A 128 -7.06 4.24 13.84
N THR A 129 -6.66 4.83 14.97
CA THR A 129 -6.31 4.11 16.21
C THR A 129 -7.48 3.29 16.75
N LYS A 130 -8.70 3.84 16.72
CA LYS A 130 -9.91 3.12 17.15
C LYS A 130 -10.21 1.91 16.27
N LEU A 131 -10.05 2.02 14.96
CA LEU A 131 -10.20 0.88 14.05
C LEU A 131 -9.18 -0.22 14.33
N THR A 132 -7.93 0.14 14.68
CA THR A 132 -6.90 -0.83 15.07
C THR A 132 -7.30 -1.61 16.33
N LYS A 133 -7.67 -0.92 17.41
CA LYS A 133 -7.99 -1.55 18.72
C LYS A 133 -9.22 -2.45 18.69
N LEU A 134 -10.17 -2.21 17.80
CA LEU A 134 -11.39 -3.00 17.67
C LEU A 134 -11.16 -4.37 17.02
N ASN A 135 -10.17 -4.48 16.12
CA ASN A 135 -9.85 -5.73 15.43
C ASN A 135 -9.19 -6.77 16.36
N TYR A 136 -8.52 -6.34 17.44
CA TYR A 136 -7.82 -7.23 18.37
C TYR A 136 -8.71 -7.95 19.40
N LYS A 137 -9.99 -7.60 19.51
CA LYS A 137 -10.82 -7.99 20.67
C LYS A 137 -11.85 -9.09 20.44
N MET A 138 -11.91 -9.77 19.30
CA MET A 138 -13.07 -10.63 19.01
C MET A 138 -12.71 -11.95 18.30
N ASP A 139 -13.57 -12.96 18.45
CA ASP A 139 -13.45 -14.32 17.88
C ASP A 139 -14.52 -14.63 16.80
N LYS A 140 -14.19 -15.57 15.90
CA LYS A 140 -14.80 -16.00 14.60
C LYS A 140 -16.22 -15.57 14.14
N VAL A 141 -16.27 -15.23 12.83
CA VAL A 141 -17.40 -15.15 11.85
C VAL A 141 -18.45 -14.05 12.05
N GLU A 142 -19.13 -13.91 13.19
CA GLU A 142 -20.04 -12.74 13.44
C GLU A 142 -19.26 -11.40 13.36
N LEU A 143 -17.96 -11.51 13.59
CA LEU A 143 -16.91 -10.50 13.57
C LEU A 143 -16.71 -9.79 12.23
N GLN A 144 -16.82 -10.51 11.10
CA GLN A 144 -16.58 -9.89 9.79
C GLN A 144 -17.66 -8.86 9.46
N ALA A 145 -18.92 -9.15 9.82
CA ALA A 145 -20.03 -8.23 9.62
C ALA A 145 -19.92 -7.01 10.54
N GLU A 146 -19.47 -7.20 11.79
CA GLU A 146 -19.33 -6.12 12.76
C GLU A 146 -18.12 -5.22 12.46
N ASN A 147 -16.97 -5.79 12.11
CA ASN A 147 -15.80 -5.03 11.64
C ASN A 147 -16.14 -4.26 10.37
N LEU A 148 -16.82 -4.90 9.43
CA LEU A 148 -17.26 -4.24 8.20
C LEU A 148 -18.25 -3.10 8.51
N ARG A 149 -19.21 -3.30 9.42
CA ARG A 149 -20.17 -2.27 9.87
C ARG A 149 -19.48 -1.11 10.56
N LYS A 150 -18.46 -1.36 11.39
CA LYS A 150 -17.67 -0.33 12.09
C LYS A 150 -16.75 0.42 11.14
N MET A 151 -16.11 -0.26 10.20
CA MET A 151 -15.36 0.38 9.11
C MET A 151 -16.28 1.27 8.28
N PHE A 152 -17.50 0.82 7.96
CA PHE A 152 -18.51 1.65 7.31
C PHE A 152 -18.94 2.85 8.16
N LEU A 153 -19.03 2.71 9.48
CA LEU A 153 -19.34 3.82 10.39
C LEU A 153 -18.18 4.85 10.46
N ALA A 154 -16.94 4.39 10.42
CA ALA A 154 -15.76 5.26 10.33
C ALA A 154 -15.71 5.99 8.97
N MET A 155 -15.96 5.28 7.87
CA MET A 155 -16.14 5.86 6.54
C MET A 155 -17.27 6.89 6.48
N ALA A 156 -18.34 6.69 7.24
CA ALA A 156 -19.49 7.59 7.27
C ALA A 156 -19.16 8.97 7.87
N LYS A 157 -18.10 9.07 8.68
CA LYS A 157 -17.60 10.36 9.19
C LYS A 157 -16.57 10.95 8.25
N ASP A 158 -15.59 10.14 7.83
CA ASP A 158 -14.56 10.58 6.90
C ASP A 158 -13.90 9.38 6.19
N ILE A 159 -13.94 9.39 4.86
CA ILE A 159 -13.31 8.35 4.03
C ILE A 159 -11.78 8.35 4.16
N ARG A 160 -11.15 9.46 4.54
CA ARG A 160 -9.69 9.54 4.71
C ARG A 160 -9.19 8.58 5.78
N VAL A 161 -9.97 8.30 6.81
CA VAL A 161 -9.64 7.30 7.86
C VAL A 161 -9.43 5.91 7.27
N ILE A 162 -10.30 5.47 6.35
CA ILE A 162 -10.15 4.15 5.73
C ILE A 162 -8.98 4.13 4.75
N LEU A 163 -8.70 5.23 4.05
CA LEU A 163 -7.55 5.34 3.14
C LEU A 163 -6.23 5.21 3.91
N ILE A 164 -6.10 5.92 5.04
CA ILE A 164 -4.93 5.80 5.94
C ILE A 164 -4.79 4.35 6.41
N LYS A 165 -5.89 3.70 6.83
CA LYS A 165 -5.82 2.31 7.30
C LYS A 165 -5.45 1.31 6.21
N LEU A 166 -5.89 1.54 4.97
CA LEU A 166 -5.49 0.73 3.82
C LEU A 166 -4.00 0.91 3.50
N ALA A 167 -3.48 2.13 3.60
CA ALA A 167 -2.06 2.41 3.43
C ALA A 167 -1.18 1.77 4.51
N ASP A 168 -1.59 1.88 5.79
CA ASP A 168 -0.98 1.15 6.92
C ASP A 168 -0.96 -0.36 6.65
N ARG A 169 -2.13 -0.94 6.35
CA ARG A 169 -2.24 -2.37 6.05
C ARG A 169 -1.34 -2.78 4.88
N LEU A 170 -1.28 -1.99 3.82
CA LEU A 170 -0.42 -2.26 2.68
C LEU A 170 1.06 -2.27 3.08
N HIS A 171 1.52 -1.28 3.85
CA HIS A 171 2.91 -1.25 4.31
C HIS A 171 3.24 -2.42 5.26
N ASN A 172 2.30 -2.81 6.11
CA ASN A 172 2.43 -4.00 6.96
C ASN A 172 2.53 -5.29 6.14
N MET A 173 1.75 -5.43 5.08
CA MET A 173 1.86 -6.57 4.15
C MET A 173 3.19 -6.57 3.38
N ARG A 174 3.71 -5.40 3.00
CA ARG A 174 5.02 -5.25 2.35
C ARG A 174 6.18 -5.71 3.25
N THR A 175 6.05 -5.54 4.57
CA THR A 175 7.06 -5.86 5.58
C THR A 175 6.76 -7.14 6.37
N LEU A 176 5.75 -7.92 5.95
CA LEU A 176 5.23 -9.05 6.73
C LEU A 176 6.24 -10.19 6.95
N LYS A 177 7.26 -10.30 6.09
CA LYS A 177 8.34 -11.30 6.17
C LYS A 177 9.11 -11.31 7.50
N TYR A 178 9.07 -10.20 8.25
CA TYR A 178 9.75 -10.07 9.55
C TYR A 178 8.87 -10.50 10.75
N LYS A 179 7.65 -10.99 10.51
CA LYS A 179 6.78 -11.54 11.57
C LYS A 179 6.85 -13.07 11.59
N GLU A 180 6.44 -13.66 12.72
CA GLU A 180 6.29 -15.12 12.87
C GLU A 180 5.29 -15.70 11.86
N PRO A 181 5.51 -16.93 11.34
CA PRO A 181 4.66 -17.54 10.30
C PRO A 181 3.16 -17.53 10.61
N GLU A 182 2.77 -17.78 11.85
CA GLU A 182 1.37 -17.76 12.27
C GLU A 182 0.76 -16.36 12.11
N LYS A 183 1.47 -15.31 12.56
CA LYS A 183 1.06 -13.91 12.39
C LYS A 183 1.06 -13.50 10.91
N GLN A 184 1.95 -14.07 10.09
CA GLN A 184 1.94 -13.82 8.64
C GLN A 184 0.63 -14.32 8.01
N LYS A 185 0.24 -15.57 8.31
CA LYS A 185 -1.01 -16.16 7.79
C LYS A 185 -2.25 -15.44 8.29
N GLU A 186 -2.28 -15.11 9.58
CA GLU A 186 -3.38 -14.35 10.20
C GLU A 186 -3.57 -12.99 9.51
N THR A 187 -2.50 -12.20 9.42
CA THR A 187 -2.51 -10.87 8.79
C THR A 187 -2.90 -10.96 7.31
N ALA A 188 -2.39 -11.95 6.59
CA ALA A 188 -2.70 -12.17 5.18
C ALA A 188 -4.17 -12.58 4.96
N ARG A 189 -4.73 -13.41 5.85
CA ARG A 189 -6.14 -13.81 5.79
C ARG A 189 -7.06 -12.63 6.07
N GLU A 190 -6.78 -11.85 7.12
CA GLU A 190 -7.52 -10.62 7.42
C GLU A 190 -7.46 -9.63 6.24
N THR A 191 -6.30 -9.51 5.60
CA THR A 191 -6.09 -8.67 4.42
C THR A 191 -6.98 -9.10 3.24
N MET A 192 -6.99 -10.39 2.93
CA MET A 192 -7.77 -10.95 1.83
C MET A 192 -9.28 -10.91 2.08
N ASP A 193 -9.71 -11.13 3.32
CA ASP A 193 -11.13 -11.21 3.67
C ASP A 193 -11.78 -9.84 3.91
N ILE A 194 -11.00 -8.85 4.38
CA ILE A 194 -11.53 -7.55 4.82
C ILE A 194 -10.99 -6.41 3.96
N TYR A 195 -9.68 -6.19 3.96
CA TYR A 195 -9.11 -4.95 3.39
C TYR A 195 -9.09 -4.92 1.86
N ALA A 196 -8.77 -6.03 1.20
CA ALA A 196 -8.78 -6.09 -0.26
C ALA A 196 -10.20 -5.90 -0.84
N PRO A 197 -11.28 -6.52 -0.31
CA PRO A 197 -12.65 -6.21 -0.69
C PRO A 197 -13.05 -4.75 -0.46
N ILE A 198 -12.56 -4.11 0.60
CA ILE A 198 -12.83 -2.69 0.86
C ILE A 198 -12.14 -1.80 -0.16
N ALA A 199 -10.85 -2.03 -0.43
CA ALA A 199 -10.14 -1.32 -1.49
C ALA A 199 -10.82 -1.50 -2.86
N GLN A 200 -11.37 -2.69 -3.14
CA GLN A 200 -12.18 -2.92 -4.35
C GLN A 200 -13.45 -2.06 -4.39
N ARG A 201 -14.21 -2.00 -3.29
CA ARG A 201 -15.46 -1.22 -3.18
C ARG A 201 -15.22 0.28 -3.32
N LEU A 202 -14.06 0.76 -2.86
CA LEU A 202 -13.62 2.15 -3.01
C LEU A 202 -13.03 2.46 -4.39
N GLY A 203 -12.92 1.47 -5.28
CA GLY A 203 -12.34 1.65 -6.61
C GLY A 203 -10.81 1.76 -6.63
N ILE A 204 -10.13 1.54 -5.51
CA ILE A 204 -8.67 1.71 -5.36
C ILE A 204 -7.95 0.45 -5.82
N SER A 205 -7.98 0.24 -7.14
CA SER A 205 -7.50 -0.99 -7.77
C SER A 205 -6.02 -1.27 -7.46
N LYS A 206 -5.17 -0.24 -7.43
CA LYS A 206 -3.72 -0.40 -7.16
C LYS A 206 -3.46 -1.06 -5.80
N ILE A 207 -4.05 -0.53 -4.73
CA ILE A 207 -3.92 -1.11 -3.37
C ILE A 207 -4.52 -2.52 -3.34
N LYS A 208 -5.73 -2.70 -3.86
CA LYS A 208 -6.43 -3.99 -3.86
C LYS A 208 -5.57 -5.09 -4.47
N ILE A 209 -5.03 -4.82 -5.65
CA ILE A 209 -4.19 -5.77 -6.39
C ILE A 209 -2.97 -6.17 -5.56
N GLU A 210 -2.29 -5.20 -4.98
CA GLU A 210 -1.08 -5.47 -4.21
C GLU A 210 -1.38 -6.22 -2.90
N LEU A 211 -2.45 -5.86 -2.20
CA LEU A 211 -2.92 -6.59 -1.01
C LEU A 211 -3.26 -8.04 -1.33
N ASP A 212 -3.95 -8.30 -2.44
CA ASP A 212 -4.30 -9.65 -2.90
C ASP A 212 -3.04 -10.48 -3.23
N ASP A 213 -2.12 -9.92 -4.02
CA ASP A 213 -0.90 -10.61 -4.43
C ASP A 213 0.02 -10.90 -3.22
N LEU A 214 0.12 -9.95 -2.28
CA LEU A 214 0.85 -10.15 -1.02
C LEU A 214 0.14 -11.19 -0.13
N SER A 215 -1.19 -11.19 -0.07
CA SER A 215 -1.92 -12.19 0.73
C SER A 215 -1.74 -13.59 0.18
N LEU A 216 -1.81 -13.76 -1.14
CA LEU A 216 -1.57 -15.03 -1.82
C LEU A 216 -0.17 -15.59 -1.51
N LYS A 217 0.85 -14.71 -1.51
CA LYS A 217 2.23 -15.10 -1.19
C LYS A 217 2.38 -15.76 0.18
N TYR A 218 1.62 -15.32 1.18
CA TYR A 218 1.72 -15.86 2.55
C TYR A 218 0.71 -16.96 2.86
N LEU A 219 -0.45 -16.97 2.18
CA LEU A 219 -1.46 -18.01 2.37
C LEU A 219 -1.16 -19.27 1.56
N GLU A 220 -0.70 -19.11 0.32
CA GLU A 220 -0.45 -20.20 -0.64
C GLU A 220 0.93 -20.02 -1.31
N PRO A 221 2.04 -20.18 -0.56
CA PRO A 221 3.37 -19.82 -1.03
C PRO A 221 3.83 -20.64 -2.24
N GLU A 222 3.48 -21.93 -2.29
CA GLU A 222 3.86 -22.82 -3.40
C GLU A 222 3.15 -22.43 -4.70
N VAL A 223 1.86 -22.08 -4.61
CA VAL A 223 1.09 -21.56 -5.74
C VAL A 223 1.67 -20.23 -6.22
N TYR A 224 2.00 -19.33 -5.29
CA TYR A 224 2.59 -18.04 -5.63
C TYR A 224 3.93 -18.20 -6.37
N LYS A 225 4.81 -19.10 -5.91
CA LYS A 225 6.10 -19.40 -6.57
C LYS A 225 5.91 -19.94 -7.98
N ASP A 226 5.03 -20.94 -8.15
CA ASP A 226 4.74 -21.53 -9.47
C ASP A 226 4.20 -20.48 -10.46
N LEU A 227 3.25 -19.65 -10.02
CA LEU A 227 2.75 -18.54 -10.83
C LEU A 227 3.85 -17.51 -11.15
N ALA A 228 4.72 -17.18 -10.19
CA ALA A 228 5.81 -16.24 -10.38
C ALA A 228 6.82 -16.74 -11.42
N GLU A 229 7.22 -18.00 -11.33
CA GLU A 229 8.13 -18.64 -12.27
C GLU A 229 7.54 -18.71 -13.67
N LYS A 230 6.30 -19.23 -13.82
CA LYS A 230 5.64 -19.33 -15.13
C LYS A 230 5.47 -17.99 -15.84
N ILE A 231 5.21 -16.93 -15.07
CA ILE A 231 5.09 -15.57 -15.62
C ILE A 231 6.46 -15.00 -15.97
N ALA A 232 7.50 -15.26 -15.17
CA ALA A 232 8.86 -14.81 -15.44
C ALA A 232 9.43 -15.41 -16.73
N THR A 233 9.26 -16.72 -16.94
CA THR A 233 9.79 -17.44 -18.10
C THR A 233 9.24 -16.91 -19.43
N LYS A 234 7.97 -16.49 -19.46
CA LYS A 234 7.31 -15.96 -20.66
C LYS A 234 7.25 -14.44 -20.72
N LYS A 235 7.98 -13.74 -19.84
CA LYS A 235 7.82 -12.29 -19.68
C LYS A 235 8.29 -11.51 -20.90
N SER A 236 9.50 -11.76 -21.38
CA SER A 236 10.08 -11.03 -22.52
C SER A 236 9.27 -11.24 -23.80
N GLU A 237 8.91 -12.49 -24.09
CA GLU A 237 8.08 -12.86 -25.24
C GLU A 237 6.69 -12.23 -25.17
N ARG A 238 6.03 -12.30 -24.01
CA ARG A 238 4.71 -11.70 -23.82
C ARG A 238 4.77 -10.17 -23.90
N GLN A 239 5.80 -9.54 -23.34
CA GLN A 239 5.94 -8.09 -23.40
C GLN A 239 6.15 -7.63 -24.84
N ALA A 240 7.05 -8.28 -25.58
CA ALA A 240 7.27 -7.99 -27.00
C ALA A 240 5.98 -8.14 -27.82
N TYR A 241 5.22 -9.21 -27.59
CA TYR A 241 3.93 -9.42 -28.26
C TYR A 241 2.87 -8.36 -27.90
N ILE A 242 2.82 -7.93 -26.63
CA ILE A 242 1.92 -6.85 -26.22
C ILE A 242 2.33 -5.52 -26.85
N ASP A 243 3.64 -5.23 -26.89
CA ASP A 243 4.17 -3.99 -27.45
C ASP A 243 3.89 -3.93 -28.96
N GLU A 244 4.05 -5.04 -29.68
CA GLU A 244 3.69 -5.18 -31.09
C GLU A 244 2.20 -4.85 -31.33
N ILE A 245 1.28 -5.45 -30.57
CA ILE A 245 -0.16 -5.16 -30.68
C ILE A 245 -0.46 -3.70 -30.32
N VAL A 246 0.18 -3.17 -29.27
CA VAL A 246 -0.03 -1.78 -28.83
C VAL A 246 0.40 -0.82 -29.93
N ASP A 247 1.51 -1.08 -30.60
CA ASP A 247 2.02 -0.23 -31.67
C ASP A 247 1.17 -0.32 -32.94
N GLU A 248 0.71 -1.52 -33.32
CA GLU A 248 -0.26 -1.71 -34.42
C GLU A 248 -1.57 -0.95 -34.15
N VAL A 249 -2.12 -1.05 -32.93
CA VAL A 249 -3.34 -0.34 -32.56
C VAL A 249 -3.13 1.18 -32.53
N LYS A 250 -1.97 1.66 -32.07
CA LYS A 250 -1.64 3.10 -32.11
C LYS A 250 -1.60 3.62 -33.54
N GLU A 251 -0.99 2.87 -34.46
CA GLU A 251 -0.90 3.25 -35.87
C GLU A 251 -2.29 3.43 -36.47
N HIS A 252 -3.18 2.44 -36.32
CA HIS A 252 -4.55 2.54 -36.81
C HIS A 252 -5.38 3.67 -36.17
N ILE A 253 -5.18 3.93 -34.88
CA ILE A 253 -5.84 5.05 -34.19
C ILE A 253 -5.35 6.40 -34.72
N LEU A 254 -4.05 6.53 -35.00
CA LEU A 254 -3.45 7.72 -35.59
C LEU A 254 -3.95 7.94 -37.02
N GLU A 255 -4.01 6.89 -37.84
CA GLU A 255 -4.56 6.93 -39.21
C GLU A 255 -6.03 7.37 -39.22
N ALA A 256 -6.82 6.91 -38.24
CA ALA A 256 -8.21 7.32 -38.07
C ALA A 256 -8.38 8.77 -37.54
N GLY A 257 -7.28 9.46 -37.20
CA GLY A 257 -7.30 10.81 -36.64
C GLY A 257 -7.89 10.90 -35.23
N ILE A 258 -7.90 9.79 -34.48
CA ILE A 258 -8.50 9.71 -33.14
C ILE A 258 -7.42 9.98 -32.09
N PRO A 259 -7.53 11.03 -31.25
CA PRO A 259 -6.60 11.24 -30.16
C PRO A 259 -6.89 10.24 -29.02
N ALA A 260 -6.05 9.21 -28.88
CA ALA A 260 -6.16 8.25 -27.79
C ALA A 260 -4.79 7.82 -27.25
N LYS A 261 -4.79 7.32 -26.01
CA LYS A 261 -3.63 6.70 -25.37
C LYS A 261 -3.83 5.19 -25.28
N VAL A 262 -2.89 4.43 -25.82
CA VAL A 262 -2.91 2.96 -25.83
C VAL A 262 -1.77 2.45 -24.95
N ASP A 263 -2.12 1.69 -23.91
CA ASP A 263 -1.18 1.10 -22.97
C ASP A 263 -1.47 -0.41 -22.83
N GLY A 264 -0.41 -1.23 -22.79
CA GLY A 264 -0.53 -2.68 -22.54
C GLY A 264 -0.71 -2.99 -21.05
N ARG A 265 -1.72 -3.80 -20.68
CA ARG A 265 -1.97 -4.19 -19.29
C ARG A 265 -1.80 -5.69 -19.05
N ILE A 266 -0.91 -6.04 -18.13
CA ILE A 266 -0.69 -7.44 -17.69
C ILE A 266 -1.65 -7.81 -16.56
N LYS A 267 -2.11 -9.07 -16.53
CA LYS A 267 -2.94 -9.62 -15.43
C LYS A 267 -2.08 -9.90 -14.19
N HIS A 268 -2.64 -9.60 -13.02
CA HIS A 268 -1.99 -9.79 -11.70
C HIS A 268 -2.11 -11.23 -11.18
N PHE A 269 -1.21 -11.65 -10.28
CA PHE A 269 -1.05 -13.04 -9.83
C PHE A 269 -2.35 -13.61 -9.24
N PHE A 270 -2.95 -12.89 -8.29
CA PHE A 270 -4.18 -13.33 -7.64
C PHE A 270 -5.37 -13.42 -8.62
N SER A 271 -5.43 -12.52 -9.62
CA SER A 271 -6.49 -12.58 -10.64
C SER A 271 -6.34 -13.80 -11.56
N ILE A 272 -5.12 -14.25 -11.80
CA ILE A 272 -4.84 -15.49 -12.53
C ILE A 272 -5.21 -16.69 -11.66
N TYR A 273 -4.75 -16.73 -10.40
CA TYR A 273 -5.09 -17.77 -9.43
C TYR A 273 -6.59 -17.95 -9.27
N LYS A 274 -7.35 -16.87 -9.03
CA LYS A 274 -8.81 -16.92 -8.88
C LYS A 274 -9.50 -17.50 -10.12
N LYS A 275 -8.97 -17.26 -11.32
CA LYS A 275 -9.49 -17.86 -12.56
C LYS A 275 -9.12 -19.33 -12.68
N MET A 276 -7.91 -19.73 -12.29
CA MET A 276 -7.51 -21.14 -12.28
C MET A 276 -8.41 -21.96 -11.35
N VAL A 277 -8.62 -21.47 -10.13
CA VAL A 277 -9.49 -22.13 -9.13
C VAL A 277 -10.94 -22.15 -9.56
N ASN A 278 -11.50 -21.03 -10.03
CA ASN A 278 -12.93 -20.96 -10.38
C ASN A 278 -13.27 -21.63 -11.71
N GLN A 279 -12.31 -21.83 -12.61
CA GLN A 279 -12.56 -22.35 -13.96
C GLN A 279 -11.89 -23.70 -14.24
N ASN A 280 -11.21 -24.32 -13.26
CA ASN A 280 -10.39 -25.54 -13.43
C ASN A 280 -9.46 -25.47 -14.66
N LYS A 281 -8.91 -24.28 -14.94
CA LYS A 281 -8.02 -24.07 -16.08
C LYS A 281 -6.57 -24.19 -15.63
N THR A 282 -5.81 -25.03 -16.33
CA THR A 282 -4.35 -25.01 -16.29
C THR A 282 -3.81 -23.80 -17.06
N LEU A 283 -2.65 -23.30 -16.62
CA LEU A 283 -1.91 -22.19 -17.22
C LEU A 283 -1.41 -22.52 -18.63
#